data_AF-A0A5C6Q9W5-F1
#
_entry.id   AF-A0A5C6Q9W5-F1
#
_cell.length_a   1.000
_cell.length_b   1.000
_cell.length_c   1.000
_cell.angle_alpha   90.00
_cell.angle_beta   90.00
_cell.angle_gamma   90.00
#
_symmetry.space_group_name_H-M   'P 1'
#
loop_
_entity.id
_entity.type
_entity.pdbx_description
1 polymer ?
#
loop_
_entity_poly.entity_id
_entity_poly.type
_entity_poly.pdbx_seq_one_letter_code
_entity_poly.pdbx_strand_id
1 'polypeptide(L)'
;MDKLEISWSQSMPVWWSFFWRATVFGAVAGAILGGIGGVIVALIGKPELAATIGGVAGYIAAIPVSIYCMKHILNKSFKGYSLRFVKDESM
;
A
#
# COMPACT_ATOMS: atom_id res chain seq x y z
N MET A 1 11.82 2.21 28.83
CA MET A 1 11.94 1.36 27.62
C MET A 1 13.16 1.85 26.86
N ASP A 2 14.15 0.98 26.66
CA ASP A 2 15.34 1.37 25.91
C ASP A 2 14.96 1.65 24.45
N LYS A 3 15.35 2.82 23.94
CA LYS A 3 15.16 3.18 22.53
C LYS A 3 16.11 2.30 21.70
N LEU A 4 15.61 1.19 21.17
CA LEU A 4 16.35 0.35 20.23
C LEU A 4 16.49 1.09 18.90
N GLU A 5 17.72 1.35 18.50
CA GLU A 5 17.99 1.83 17.14
C GLU A 5 17.56 0.78 16.12
N ILE A 6 16.82 1.20 15.10
CA ILE A 6 16.34 0.30 14.05
C ILE A 6 17.51 -0.06 13.14
N SER A 7 17.95 -1.31 13.21
CA SER A 7 19.00 -1.84 12.34
C SER A 7 18.46 -2.30 10.98
N TRP A 8 19.33 -2.37 9.97
CA TRP A 8 18.98 -2.87 8.63
C TRP A 8 18.40 -4.30 8.64
N SER A 9 18.85 -5.15 9.57
CA SER A 9 18.35 -6.52 9.73
C SER A 9 16.89 -6.56 10.19
N GLN A 10 16.41 -5.52 10.88
CA GLN A 10 15.01 -5.37 11.31
C GLN A 10 14.17 -4.65 10.25
N SER A 11 14.71 -3.65 9.55
CA SER A 11 14.01 -2.90 8.51
C SER A 11 13.69 -3.74 7.28
N MET A 12 14.62 -4.62 6.86
CA MET A 12 14.47 -5.37 5.61
C MET A 12 13.25 -6.31 5.59
N PRO A 13 12.98 -7.13 6.62
CA PRO A 13 11.75 -7.95 6.68
C PRO A 13 10.46 -7.12 6.72
N VAL A 14 10.48 -5.96 7.36
CA VAL A 14 9.32 -5.04 7.44
C VAL A 14 9.03 -4.47 6.06
N TRP A 15 10.05 -3.94 5.39
CA TRP A 15 9.94 -3.42 4.03
C TRP A 15 9.48 -4.51 3.06
N TRP A 16 10.07 -5.70 3.12
CA TRP A 16 9.68 -6.82 2.25
C TRP A 16 8.22 -7.24 2.46
N SER A 17 7.77 -7.26 3.72
CA SER A 17 6.38 -7.53 4.07
C SER A 17 5.43 -6.46 3.52
N PHE A 18 5.86 -5.19 3.47
CA PHE A 18 5.13 -4.07 2.88
C PHE A 18 5.06 -4.17 1.37
N PHE A 19 6.22 -4.34 0.74
CA PHE A 19 6.37 -4.41 -0.70
C PHE A 19 5.38 -5.40 -1.30
N TRP A 20 5.40 -6.67 -0.87
CA TRP A 20 4.50 -7.67 -1.46
C TRP A 20 3.02 -7.43 -1.20
N ARG A 21 2.65 -6.90 -0.02
CA ARG A 21 1.24 -6.59 0.26
C ARG A 21 0.78 -5.42 -0.60
N ALA A 22 1.55 -4.35 -0.65
CA ALA A 22 1.24 -3.18 -1.46
C ALA A 22 1.18 -3.54 -2.95
N THR A 23 2.10 -4.38 -3.45
CA THR A 23 2.09 -4.87 -4.83
C THR A 23 0.85 -5.72 -5.12
N VAL A 24 0.53 -6.72 -4.30
CA VAL A 24 -0.61 -7.62 -4.54
C VAL A 24 -1.94 -6.86 -4.41
N PHE A 25 -2.16 -6.18 -3.29
CA PHE A 25 -3.41 -5.42 -3.09
C PHE A 25 -3.52 -4.26 -4.07
N GLY A 26 -2.39 -3.63 -4.44
CA GLY A 26 -2.35 -2.54 -5.40
C GLY A 26 -2.67 -3.00 -6.81
N ALA A 27 -2.11 -4.14 -7.23
CA ALA A 27 -2.44 -4.77 -8.51
C ALA A 27 -3.93 -5.15 -8.59
N VAL A 28 -4.48 -5.74 -7.51
CA VAL A 28 -5.90 -6.11 -7.47
C VAL A 28 -6.80 -4.87 -7.52
N ALA A 29 -6.55 -3.88 -6.66
CA ALA A 29 -7.33 -2.64 -6.62
C ALA A 29 -7.22 -1.85 -7.94
N GLY A 30 -6.01 -1.76 -8.49
CA GLY A 30 -5.75 -1.11 -9.78
C GLY A 30 -6.43 -1.83 -10.94
N ALA A 31 -6.42 -3.16 -10.98
CA ALA A 31 -7.12 -3.93 -11.99
C ALA A 31 -8.64 -3.75 -11.92
N ILE A 32 -9.20 -3.70 -10.70
CA ILE A 32 -10.64 -3.46 -10.51
C ILE A 32 -11.02 -2.06 -10.98
N LEU A 33 -10.36 -1.02 -10.47
CA LEU A 33 -10.70 0.37 -10.84
C LEU A 33 -10.37 0.67 -12.30
N GLY A 34 -9.24 0.16 -12.80
CA GLY A 34 -8.83 0.30 -14.19
C GLY A 34 -9.77 -0.45 -15.15
N GLY A 35 -10.23 -1.65 -14.77
CA GLY A 35 -11.21 -2.41 -15.53
C GLY A 35 -12.56 -1.68 -15.61
N ILE A 36 -13.06 -1.17 -14.48
CA ILE A 36 -14.29 -0.36 -14.45
C ILE A 36 -14.14 0.89 -15.31
N GLY A 37 -13.03 1.62 -15.16
CA GLY A 37 -12.72 2.81 -15.95
C GLY A 37 -12.62 2.50 -17.45
N GLY A 38 -11.96 1.39 -17.82
CA GLY A 38 -11.83 0.94 -19.20
C GLY A 38 -13.17 0.59 -19.84
N VAL A 39 -14.07 -0.08 -19.13
CA VAL A 39 -15.43 -0.38 -19.61
C VAL A 39 -16.21 0.91 -19.84
N ILE A 40 -16.18 1.86 -18.90
CA ILE A 40 -16.86 3.15 -19.05
C ILE A 40 -16.33 3.89 -20.29
N VAL A 41 -15.01 3.91 -20.48
CA VAL A 41 -14.36 4.56 -21.63
C VAL A 41 -14.74 3.91 -22.96
N ALA A 42 -14.81 2.58 -22.99
CA ALA A 42 -15.25 1.84 -24.17
C ALA A 42 -16.71 2.19 -24.54
N LEU A 43 -17.59 2.31 -23.54
CA LEU A 43 -19.01 2.66 -23.75
C LEU A 43 -19.21 4.08 -24.28
N ILE A 44 -18.36 5.04 -23.90
CA ILE A 44 -18.41 6.43 -24.41
C ILE A 44 -17.71 6.60 -25.77
N GLY A 45 -17.12 5.53 -26.32
CA GLY A 45 -16.46 5.55 -27.63
C GLY A 45 -15.17 6.39 -27.70
N LYS A 46 -14.50 6.60 -26.55
CA LYS A 46 -13.27 7.41 -26.46
C LYS A 46 -12.05 6.60 -26.00
N PRO A 47 -11.63 5.57 -26.76
CA PRO A 47 -10.57 4.65 -26.34
C PRO A 47 -9.24 5.35 -26.00
N GLU A 48 -8.98 6.54 -26.55
CA GLU A 48 -7.82 7.37 -26.22
C GLU A 48 -7.74 7.77 -24.74
N LEU A 49 -8.88 7.81 -24.03
CA LEU A 49 -8.92 8.13 -22.60
C LEU A 49 -8.64 6.92 -21.70
N ALA A 50 -8.61 5.70 -22.25
CA ALA A 50 -8.54 4.48 -21.45
C ALA A 50 -7.23 4.39 -20.66
N ALA A 51 -6.11 4.74 -21.27
CA ALA A 51 -4.80 4.76 -20.62
C ALA A 51 -4.74 5.80 -19.48
N THR A 52 -5.26 7.01 -19.73
CA THR A 52 -5.30 8.09 -18.74
C THR A 52 -6.18 7.73 -17.55
N ILE A 53 -7.39 7.22 -17.81
CA ILE A 53 -8.33 6.82 -16.76
C ILE A 53 -7.79 5.63 -15.98
N GLY A 54 -7.18 4.65 -16.65
CA GLY A 54 -6.49 3.54 -15.99
C GLY A 54 -5.35 4.01 -15.09
N GLY A 55 -4.53 4.96 -15.53
CA GLY A 55 -3.44 5.54 -14.74
C GLY A 55 -3.95 6.29 -13.51
N VAL A 56 -4.95 7.16 -13.67
CA VAL A 56 -5.57 7.90 -12.56
C VAL A 56 -6.22 6.95 -11.56
N ALA A 57 -6.96 5.95 -12.04
CA ALA A 57 -7.56 4.90 -11.23
C ALA A 57 -6.50 4.13 -10.42
N GLY A 58 -5.36 3.80 -11.04
CA GLY A 58 -4.22 3.17 -10.37
C GLY A 58 -3.64 4.02 -9.24
N TYR A 59 -3.46 5.32 -9.46
CA TYR A 59 -3.01 6.25 -8.41
C TYR A 59 -4.01 6.37 -7.27
N ILE A 60 -5.30 6.47 -7.58
CA ILE A 60 -6.38 6.52 -6.58
C ILE A 60 -6.41 5.23 -5.77
N ALA A 61 -6.19 4.06 -6.37
CA ALA A 61 -6.10 2.78 -5.67
C ALA A 61 -4.84 2.67 -4.79
N ALA A 62 -3.70 3.19 -5.25
CA ALA A 62 -2.42 3.02 -4.57
C ALA A 62 -2.41 3.64 -3.16
N ILE A 63 -3.04 4.81 -3.00
CA ILE A 63 -3.04 5.54 -1.72
C ILE A 63 -3.77 4.74 -0.62
N PRO A 64 -5.07 4.37 -0.73
CA PRO A 64 -5.75 3.58 0.29
C PRO A 64 -5.10 2.22 0.54
N VAL A 65 -4.62 1.57 -0.52
CA VAL A 65 -3.93 0.27 -0.38
C VAL A 65 -2.66 0.42 0.45
N SER A 66 -1.84 1.44 0.19
CA SER A 66 -0.62 1.67 0.96
C SER A 66 -0.91 1.92 2.44
N ILE A 67 -1.94 2.70 2.75
CA ILE A 67 -2.38 2.98 4.13
C ILE A 67 -2.83 1.69 4.82
N TYR A 68 -3.64 0.89 4.14
CA TYR A 68 -4.11 -0.39 4.65
C TYR A 68 -2.94 -1.35 4.93
N CYS A 69 -2.00 -1.48 3.99
CA CYS A 69 -0.82 -2.33 4.14
C CYS A 69 0.07 -1.86 5.29
N MET A 70 0.27 -0.55 5.43
CA MET A 70 1.05 0.03 6.51
C MET A 70 0.40 -0.27 7.87
N LYS A 71 -0.90 -0.01 8.02
CA LYS A 71 -1.65 -0.32 9.24
C LYS A 71 -1.53 -1.81 9.61
N HIS A 72 -1.61 -2.70 8.62
CA HIS A 72 -1.50 -4.13 8.86
C HIS A 72 -0.09 -4.53 9.37
N ILE A 73 0.95 -3.92 8.83
CA ILE A 73 2.34 -4.20 9.21
C ILE A 73 2.68 -3.68 10.59
N LEU A 74 2.18 -2.50 10.94
CA LEU A 74 2.33 -1.93 12.27
C LEU A 74 1.65 -2.79 13.35
N ASN A 75 0.66 -3.61 13.00
CA ASN A 75 0.02 -4.55 13.92
C ASN A 75 0.60 -5.97 13.86
N LYS A 76 1.58 -6.22 12.98
CA LYS A 76 2.18 -7.55 12.80
C LYS A 76 3.37 -7.73 13.73
N SER A 77 3.47 -8.91 14.34
CA SER A 77 4.69 -9.34 15.02
C SER A 77 5.66 -9.95 14.02
N PHE A 78 6.90 -9.46 14.02
CA PHE A 78 8.02 -10.04 13.31
C PHE A 78 8.81 -10.93 14.28
N LYS A 79 9.60 -11.89 13.75
CA LYS A 79 10.29 -12.89 14.58
C LYS A 79 11.24 -12.20 15.57
N GLY A 80 10.81 -12.05 16.82
CA GLY A 80 11.54 -11.39 17.91
C GLY A 80 11.16 -9.94 18.21
N TYR A 81 10.34 -9.27 17.39
CA TYR A 81 10.03 -7.84 17.56
C TYR A 81 8.61 -7.48 17.07
N SER A 82 7.90 -6.61 17.79
CA SER A 82 6.65 -5.98 17.32
C SER A 82 6.85 -4.48 17.20
N LEU A 83 6.46 -3.89 16.07
CA LEU A 83 6.40 -2.44 15.93
C LEU A 83 5.23 -1.92 16.77
N ARG A 84 5.50 -1.08 17.75
CA ARG A 84 4.46 -0.43 18.56
C ARG A 84 4.79 1.04 18.70
N PHE A 85 3.78 1.87 18.59
CA PHE A 85 3.91 3.26 19.02
C PHE A 85 3.92 3.30 20.54
N VAL A 86 4.97 3.89 21.09
CA VAL A 86 5.06 4.23 22.51
C VAL A 86 4.76 5.71 22.60
N LYS A 87 3.79 6.09 23.43
CA LYS A 87 3.51 7.50 23.70
C LYS A 87 4.72 8.08 24.43
N ASP A 88 5.36 9.08 23.85
CA ASP A 88 6.41 9.82 24.55
C ASP A 88 5.72 10.73 25.57
N GLU A 89 6.00 10.56 26.86
CA GLU A 89 5.37 11.34 27.94
C GLU A 89 5.97 12.74 28.06
N SER A 90 6.98 13.07 27.25
CA SER A 90 7.63 14.38 27.21
C SER A 90 6.99 15.38 26.22
N MET A 91 5.77 15.11 25.74
CA MET A 91 4.98 15.97 24.86
C MET A 91 3.57 16.16 25.42
#